data_AF-A0AAD7JKD2-F1
#
_entry.id   AF-A0AAD7JKD2-F1
#
_cell.length_a   1.000
_cell.length_b   1.000
_cell.length_c   1.000
_cell.angle_alpha   90.00
_cell.angle_beta   90.00
_cell.angle_gamma   90.00
#
_symmetry.space_group_name_H-M   'P 1'
#
loop_
_entity.id
_entity.type
_entity.pdbx_description
1 polymer ?
#
loop_
_entity_poly.entity_id
_entity_poly.type
_entity_poly.pdbx_seq_one_letter_code
_entity_poly.pdbx_strand_id
1 'polypeptide(L)'
;MAQYNPPYSYNPYAEVAPDSPPLKNTLSPNRAVIENLYFRADTSELKTLPTVPSGVTQDGQRLRYYPTSLLLLVVWIVFVVILLWLLESAVSHGPKSLTQPWGYTQLPSLLITVFAQGHGAITAMHLARVSVSALHSARTSPSTWAEVFWISDRAWQGPVGMLFTVLAASRLRVRISAHFLLCAITCLTALVTPIILSRAYPIRTISIDENTTISPSALDVVQMGAVDAYAEIGTGAGGWTTGLSVMETYNSSVYLPSGVSRDGDPLDFFFGADVEGKTVRLPGLHLTGQCVTVDSNVSSIADFPAYCTAQIPNPGYMTPVVEIVPVTVDFLMQGCCNTAWSQIFGANASFDSNVGYIYIQSNTTSSTGTLVANVNGIIRCDTQIATGLATLSGVDGTFSAFSEETLYKPTQGGDAIQEPLLAMLEYWGLTFNGKGFEEDLGKGTAARTLGFVGETDTDGDGFQTYLQPSMQELATTFWRGISHTVGIGLLSRSNGTVYPAVQRGQTAVYVREAKFADAAYALLAVWLLLLVAITARSFRPTFADSFDGYLTAKLVQEKPGLMDNWSGDLAANGDLRQRFGGVERDAQGRIVVV
;
A
#
# COMPACT_ATOMS: atom_id res chain seq x y z
N MET A 1 8.15 -23.81 -1.17
CA MET A 1 8.02 -22.56 -1.94
C MET A 1 8.99 -22.61 -3.11
N ALA A 2 8.49 -22.74 -4.34
CA ALA A 2 9.30 -22.74 -5.56
C ALA A 2 9.47 -21.29 -6.06
N GLN A 3 10.71 -20.84 -6.27
CA GLN A 3 11.04 -19.52 -6.79
C GLN A 3 10.90 -19.50 -8.31
N TYR A 4 10.13 -18.54 -8.81
CA TYR A 4 9.93 -18.28 -10.24
C TYR A 4 10.69 -17.00 -10.62
N ASN A 5 11.73 -17.13 -11.45
CA ASN A 5 12.50 -16.01 -12.01
C ASN A 5 11.93 -15.60 -13.37
N PRO A 6 11.57 -14.32 -13.60
CA PRO A 6 11.34 -13.79 -14.95
C PRO A 6 12.63 -13.16 -15.52
N PRO A 7 12.89 -13.27 -16.85
CA PRO A 7 14.06 -12.67 -17.48
C PRO A 7 13.76 -11.36 -18.25
N TYR A 8 14.82 -10.57 -18.44
CA TYR A 8 15.02 -9.45 -19.38
C TYR A 8 14.57 -8.04 -18.97
N SER A 9 15.54 -7.28 -18.42
CA SER A 9 15.61 -5.81 -18.50
C SER A 9 16.50 -5.38 -19.66
N TYR A 10 15.96 -4.63 -20.62
CA TYR A 10 16.70 -4.04 -21.73
C TYR A 10 17.30 -2.69 -21.29
N ASN A 11 18.62 -2.54 -21.41
CA ASN A 11 19.38 -1.34 -21.03
C ASN A 11 19.83 -0.58 -22.31
N PRO A 12 19.31 0.62 -22.62
CA PRO A 12 19.61 1.31 -23.87
C PRO A 12 20.86 2.22 -23.82
N TYR A 13 21.72 2.11 -22.80
CA TYR A 13 22.97 2.88 -22.73
C TYR A 13 24.18 1.95 -22.73
N ALA A 14 24.65 1.60 -23.93
CA ALA A 14 26.00 1.09 -24.14
C ALA A 14 26.65 1.90 -25.26
N GLU A 15 27.67 2.66 -24.89
CA GLU A 15 28.52 3.46 -25.76
C GLU A 15 29.29 2.59 -26.76
N VAL A 16 29.40 3.06 -28.00
CA VAL A 16 30.48 2.69 -28.92
C VAL A 16 31.08 3.99 -29.45
N ALA A 17 32.39 4.13 -29.23
CA ALA A 17 33.23 5.25 -29.59
C ALA A 17 33.52 5.33 -31.12
N PRO A 18 34.02 6.47 -31.63
CA PRO A 18 34.03 6.83 -33.04
C PRO A 18 35.38 6.51 -33.71
N ASP A 19 35.34 6.01 -34.94
CA ASP A 19 36.51 6.00 -35.83
C ASP A 19 36.09 6.14 -37.30
N SER A 20 36.26 7.34 -37.87
CA SER A 20 36.75 7.61 -39.23
C SER A 20 36.58 9.10 -39.64
N PRO A 21 37.44 9.63 -40.54
CA PRO A 21 37.91 11.02 -40.56
C PRO A 21 37.13 11.95 -41.53
N PRO A 22 37.44 13.27 -41.58
CA PRO A 22 36.50 14.29 -42.00
C PRO A 22 36.52 14.53 -43.51
N LEU A 23 35.35 14.70 -44.10
CA LEU A 23 35.19 15.35 -45.40
C LEU A 23 34.61 16.75 -45.18
N LYS A 24 35.52 17.73 -45.26
CA LYS A 24 35.21 19.12 -45.61
C LYS A 24 34.33 19.12 -46.86
N ASN A 25 33.22 19.86 -46.83
CA ASN A 25 32.94 20.88 -47.85
C ASN A 25 31.72 21.74 -47.50
N THR A 26 31.99 23.03 -47.37
CA THR A 26 31.15 24.16 -47.80
C THR A 26 29.73 24.25 -47.24
N LEU A 27 29.63 24.87 -46.07
CA LEU A 27 28.49 25.72 -45.71
C LEU A 27 28.40 26.89 -46.70
N SER A 28 27.47 26.78 -47.64
CA SER A 28 26.82 27.91 -48.30
C SER A 28 25.34 27.85 -47.91
N PRO A 29 24.73 28.94 -47.41
CA PRO A 29 23.36 28.92 -46.94
C PRO A 29 22.43 28.87 -48.16
N ASN A 30 21.80 27.71 -48.39
CA ASN A 30 20.73 27.57 -49.37
C ASN A 30 19.47 28.32 -48.91
N ARG A 31 19.51 29.64 -49.11
CA ARG A 31 18.37 30.58 -49.06
C ARG A 31 17.28 30.22 -50.09
N ALA A 32 17.57 29.33 -51.03
CA ALA A 32 16.70 28.95 -52.14
C ALA A 32 15.73 27.76 -51.87
N VAL A 33 15.83 27.04 -50.75
CA VAL A 33 14.97 25.86 -50.51
C VAL A 33 13.71 26.19 -49.69
N ILE A 34 13.74 27.27 -48.90
CA ILE A 34 12.57 27.71 -48.10
C ILE A 34 11.67 28.69 -48.89
N GLU A 35 12.19 29.35 -49.91
CA GLU A 35 11.39 30.24 -50.80
C GLU A 35 10.65 29.47 -51.92
N ASN A 36 11.05 28.24 -52.25
CA ASN A 36 10.50 27.49 -53.41
C ASN A 36 9.28 26.60 -53.11
N LEU A 37 8.82 26.47 -51.86
CA LEU A 37 7.67 25.61 -51.53
C LEU A 37 6.32 26.33 -51.48
N TYR A 38 6.27 27.66 -51.56
CA TYR A 38 5.00 28.39 -51.43
C TYR A 38 4.72 29.49 -52.47
N PHE A 39 5.67 29.87 -53.33
CA PHE A 39 5.41 30.89 -54.36
C PHE A 39 6.27 30.66 -55.61
N ARG A 40 5.89 29.69 -56.45
CA ARG A 40 6.26 29.68 -57.86
C ARG A 40 5.14 29.10 -58.70
N ALA A 41 4.08 29.89 -58.88
CA ALA A 41 3.28 29.77 -60.09
C ALA A 41 4.11 30.38 -61.22
N ASP A 42 4.94 29.56 -61.87
CA ASP A 42 5.56 29.94 -63.13
C ASP A 42 4.42 30.16 -64.15
N THR A 43 4.21 31.41 -64.54
CA THR A 43 3.17 31.84 -65.47
C THR A 43 3.51 31.50 -66.94
N SER A 44 4.57 30.72 -67.18
CA SER A 44 5.04 30.34 -68.52
C SER A 44 4.77 28.87 -68.89
N GLU A 45 4.33 28.00 -67.97
CA GLU A 45 3.98 26.59 -68.26
C GLU A 45 2.48 26.25 -68.04
N LEU A 46 1.60 27.25 -68.02
CA LEU A 46 0.14 27.03 -68.04
C LEU A 46 -0.42 26.93 -69.47
N LYS A 47 0.33 26.33 -70.40
CA LYS A 47 -0.19 25.93 -71.72
C LYS A 47 -0.25 24.41 -71.75
N THR A 48 -1.48 23.89 -71.78
CA THR A 48 -1.89 22.46 -71.79
C THR A 48 -2.19 21.83 -70.43
N LEU A 49 -3.20 22.38 -69.74
CA LEU A 49 -4.09 21.52 -68.95
C LEU A 49 -4.76 20.51 -69.92
N PRO A 50 -4.86 19.21 -69.57
CA PRO A 50 -5.65 18.28 -70.36
C PRO A 50 -7.08 18.80 -70.43
N THR A 51 -7.58 18.97 -71.64
CA THR A 51 -8.98 19.26 -71.92
C THR A 51 -9.84 18.21 -71.24
N VAL A 52 -10.52 18.61 -70.16
CA VAL A 52 -11.57 17.81 -69.54
C VAL A 52 -12.57 17.46 -70.63
N PRO A 53 -12.98 16.19 -70.78
CA PRO A 53 -13.96 15.80 -71.78
C PRO A 53 -15.21 16.66 -71.61
N SER A 54 -15.57 17.37 -72.68
CA SER A 54 -16.81 18.14 -72.80
C SER A 54 -17.99 17.16 -72.75
N GLY A 55 -18.46 16.87 -71.54
CA GLY A 55 -19.52 15.89 -71.30
C GLY A 55 -19.85 15.62 -69.85
N VAL A 56 -19.01 15.99 -68.88
CA VAL A 56 -19.36 15.88 -67.45
C VAL A 56 -19.92 17.21 -66.98
N THR A 57 -21.24 17.34 -67.00
CA THR A 57 -21.93 18.37 -66.24
C THR A 57 -21.71 18.10 -64.76
N GLN A 58 -20.77 18.84 -64.16
CA GLN A 58 -20.63 18.93 -62.71
C GLN A 58 -21.83 19.72 -62.17
N ASP A 59 -22.88 19.02 -61.79
CA ASP A 59 -23.93 19.60 -60.95
C ASP A 59 -23.26 20.05 -59.64
N GLY A 60 -23.26 21.36 -59.37
CA GLY A 60 -22.71 21.92 -58.14
C GLY A 60 -23.40 21.31 -56.92
N GLN A 61 -22.63 20.78 -55.97
CA GLN A 61 -23.18 20.24 -54.74
C GLN A 61 -23.86 21.35 -53.92
N ARG A 62 -25.14 21.15 -53.58
CA ARG A 62 -25.89 22.04 -52.67
C ARG A 62 -25.19 22.11 -51.30
N LEU A 63 -25.06 23.31 -50.73
CA LEU A 63 -24.63 23.48 -49.34
C LEU A 63 -25.57 22.70 -48.40
N ARG A 64 -25.01 21.92 -47.48
CA ARG A 64 -25.78 21.11 -46.51
C ARG A 64 -25.33 21.38 -45.09
N TYR A 65 -26.22 21.12 -44.14
CA TYR A 65 -25.83 21.00 -42.75
C TYR A 65 -25.14 19.66 -42.53
N TYR A 66 -23.97 19.73 -41.92
CA TYR A 66 -23.13 18.57 -41.65
C TYR A 66 -23.01 18.38 -40.12
N PRO A 67 -23.90 17.59 -39.49
CA PRO A 67 -24.00 17.51 -38.04
C PRO A 67 -22.98 16.55 -37.41
N THR A 68 -22.24 15.78 -38.21
CA THR A 68 -21.33 14.72 -37.74
C THR A 68 -20.27 15.23 -36.77
N SER A 69 -19.59 16.33 -37.11
CA SER A 69 -18.62 17.00 -36.23
C SER A 69 -19.22 17.50 -34.91
N LEU A 70 -20.47 17.98 -34.95
CA LEU A 70 -21.20 18.42 -33.76
C LEU A 70 -21.58 17.22 -32.88
N LEU A 71 -22.05 16.12 -33.47
CA LEU A 71 -22.38 14.90 -32.74
C LEU A 71 -21.14 14.32 -32.07
N LEU A 72 -20.01 14.25 -32.79
CA LEU A 72 -18.74 13.78 -32.24
C LEU A 72 -18.28 14.66 -31.07
N LEU A 73 -18.40 15.98 -31.20
CA LEU A 73 -18.10 16.92 -30.12
C LEU A 73 -19.02 16.71 -28.91
N VAL A 74 -20.33 16.54 -29.11
CA VAL A 74 -21.27 16.28 -28.00
C VAL A 74 -20.90 15.00 -27.27
N VAL A 75 -20.59 13.92 -28.00
CA VAL A 75 -20.09 12.66 -27.41
C VAL A 75 -18.79 12.90 -26.65
N TRP A 76 -17.90 13.74 -27.17
CA TRP A 76 -16.65 14.11 -26.51
C TRP A 76 -16.86 14.89 -25.21
N ILE A 77 -17.81 15.83 -25.17
CA ILE A 77 -18.17 16.55 -23.95
C ILE A 77 -18.71 15.57 -22.90
N VAL A 78 -19.58 14.65 -23.30
CA VAL A 78 -20.09 13.59 -22.40
C VAL A 78 -18.94 12.73 -21.85
N PHE A 79 -18.00 12.34 -22.70
CA PHE A 79 -16.78 11.62 -22.29
C PHE A 79 -15.96 12.39 -21.24
N VAL A 80 -15.76 13.71 -21.44
CA VAL A 80 -15.03 14.55 -20.47
C VAL A 80 -15.75 14.61 -19.13
N VAL A 81 -17.08 14.76 -19.12
CA VAL A 81 -17.88 14.76 -17.89
C VAL A 81 -17.76 13.42 -17.15
N ILE A 82 -17.85 12.30 -17.88
CA ILE A 82 -17.68 10.95 -17.30
C ILE A 82 -16.27 10.77 -16.71
N LEU A 83 -15.23 11.23 -17.41
CA LEU A 83 -13.86 11.19 -16.92
C LEU A 83 -13.71 11.96 -15.60
N LEU A 84 -14.21 13.20 -15.53
CA LEU A 84 -14.14 14.01 -14.31
C LEU A 84 -14.89 13.36 -13.15
N TRP A 85 -16.10 12.86 -13.41
CA TRP A 85 -16.88 12.13 -12.41
C TRP A 85 -16.13 10.91 -11.89
N LEU A 86 -15.51 10.14 -12.78
CA LEU A 86 -14.76 8.94 -12.39
C LEU A 86 -13.52 9.29 -11.56
N LEU A 87 -12.81 10.36 -11.90
CA LEU A 87 -11.63 10.82 -11.15
C LEU A 87 -12.00 11.26 -9.73
N GLU A 88 -13.04 12.08 -9.58
CA GLU A 88 -13.54 12.48 -8.25
C GLU A 88 -14.07 11.27 -7.47
N SER A 89 -14.74 10.34 -8.16
CA SER A 89 -15.21 9.09 -7.54
C SER A 89 -14.04 8.23 -7.05
N ALA A 90 -12.97 8.08 -7.84
CA ALA A 90 -11.77 7.34 -7.46
C ALA A 90 -11.07 7.96 -6.25
N VAL A 91 -10.94 9.29 -6.19
CA VAL A 91 -10.39 9.99 -5.02
C VAL A 91 -11.24 9.74 -3.77
N SER A 92 -12.57 9.79 -3.90
CA SER A 92 -13.47 9.58 -2.77
C SER A 92 -13.50 8.13 -2.26
N HIS A 93 -13.21 7.14 -3.12
CA HIS A 93 -13.19 5.71 -2.77
C HIS A 93 -11.82 5.22 -2.31
N GLY A 94 -10.75 5.87 -2.76
CA GLY A 94 -9.37 5.55 -2.40
C GLY A 94 -9.14 5.25 -0.91
N PRO A 95 -9.52 6.15 0.03
CA PRO A 95 -9.23 5.95 1.45
C PRO A 95 -10.13 4.92 2.16
N LYS A 96 -11.02 4.22 1.45
CA LYS A 96 -12.04 3.35 2.08
C LYS A 96 -11.69 1.86 2.13
N SER A 97 -10.73 1.41 1.34
CA SER A 97 -10.42 -0.01 1.19
C SER A 97 -8.97 -0.19 0.75
N LEU A 98 -8.31 -1.23 1.27
CA LEU A 98 -6.99 -1.65 0.80
C LEU A 98 -7.06 -2.20 -0.62
N THR A 99 -8.18 -2.85 -0.97
CA THR A 99 -8.44 -3.40 -2.30
C THR A 99 -9.40 -2.51 -3.07
N GLN A 100 -8.86 -1.80 -4.07
CA GLN A 100 -9.65 -0.90 -4.91
C GLN A 100 -10.10 -1.62 -6.19
N PRO A 101 -11.39 -1.57 -6.56
CA PRO A 101 -11.88 -2.13 -7.81
C PRO A 101 -11.14 -1.55 -9.03
N TRP A 102 -11.05 -2.35 -10.11
CA TRP A 102 -10.43 -1.93 -11.39
C TRP A 102 -11.00 -0.60 -11.93
N GLY A 103 -12.30 -0.35 -11.71
CA GLY A 103 -12.98 0.87 -12.13
C GLY A 103 -12.44 2.15 -11.48
N TYR A 104 -11.80 2.07 -10.31
CA TYR A 104 -11.22 3.23 -9.61
C TYR A 104 -9.70 3.31 -9.71
N THR A 105 -9.06 2.29 -10.28
CA THR A 105 -7.58 2.22 -10.40
C THR A 105 -7.13 2.36 -11.85
N GLN A 106 -7.62 1.49 -12.74
CA GLN A 106 -7.12 1.38 -14.11
C GLN A 106 -7.96 2.16 -15.12
N LEU A 107 -9.29 2.15 -14.95
CA LEU A 107 -10.19 2.87 -15.86
C LEU A 107 -9.90 4.38 -15.93
N PRO A 108 -9.65 5.11 -14.82
CA PRO A 108 -9.30 6.53 -14.88
C PRO A 108 -7.99 6.77 -15.65
N SER A 109 -6.96 5.93 -15.48
CA SER A 109 -5.71 6.01 -16.24
C SER A 109 -5.91 5.85 -17.75
N LEU A 110 -6.75 4.88 -18.14
CA LEU A 110 -7.08 4.66 -19.55
C LEU A 110 -7.84 5.87 -20.12
N LEU A 111 -8.85 6.37 -19.42
CA LEU A 111 -9.63 7.52 -19.87
C LEU A 111 -8.81 8.82 -19.92
N ILE A 112 -7.88 9.05 -18.97
CA ILE A 112 -6.93 10.17 -19.02
C ILE A 112 -6.05 10.06 -20.27
N THR A 113 -5.61 8.86 -20.62
CA THR A 113 -4.76 8.63 -21.80
C THR A 113 -5.51 8.94 -23.09
N VAL A 114 -6.76 8.45 -23.21
CA VAL A 114 -7.64 8.77 -24.35
C VAL A 114 -7.92 10.28 -24.40
N PHE A 115 -8.16 10.92 -23.26
CA PHE A 115 -8.35 12.36 -23.16
C PHE A 115 -7.10 13.12 -23.64
N ALA A 116 -5.91 12.74 -23.18
CA ALA A 116 -4.66 13.39 -23.56
C ALA A 116 -4.36 13.30 -25.06
N GLN A 117 -4.67 12.15 -25.68
CA GLN A 117 -4.45 11.94 -27.12
C GLN A 117 -5.54 12.59 -27.98
N GLY A 118 -6.80 12.58 -27.53
CA GLY A 118 -7.95 12.99 -28.34
C GLY A 118 -8.35 14.47 -28.19
N HIS A 119 -8.12 15.09 -27.02
CA HIS A 119 -8.81 16.35 -26.68
C HIS A 119 -8.42 17.51 -27.60
N GLY A 120 -7.14 17.65 -27.93
CA GLY A 120 -6.67 18.64 -28.92
C GLY A 120 -7.15 18.34 -30.34
N ALA A 121 -7.01 17.10 -30.81
CA ALA A 121 -7.33 16.71 -32.19
C ALA A 121 -8.83 16.85 -32.52
N ILE A 122 -9.71 16.40 -31.61
CA ILE A 122 -11.16 16.52 -31.76
C ILE A 122 -11.60 17.99 -31.75
N THR A 123 -11.02 18.79 -30.85
CA THR A 123 -11.26 20.23 -30.79
C THR A 123 -10.85 20.91 -32.10
N ALA A 124 -9.65 20.62 -32.60
CA ALA A 124 -9.13 21.19 -33.84
C ALA A 124 -9.98 20.79 -35.07
N MET A 125 -10.41 19.53 -35.15
CA MET A 125 -11.28 19.04 -36.23
C MET A 125 -12.60 19.81 -36.27
N HIS A 126 -13.26 19.97 -35.11
CA HIS A 126 -14.53 20.70 -35.03
C HIS A 126 -14.35 22.18 -35.38
N LEU A 127 -13.31 22.83 -34.86
CA LEU A 127 -13.02 24.24 -35.14
C LEU A 127 -12.65 24.48 -36.61
N ALA A 128 -11.91 23.56 -37.25
CA ALA A 128 -11.60 23.65 -38.68
C ALA A 128 -12.88 23.60 -39.52
N ARG A 129 -13.81 22.68 -39.20
CA ARG A 129 -15.11 22.59 -39.85
C ARG A 129 -15.96 23.85 -39.63
N VAL A 130 -16.02 24.35 -38.40
CA VAL A 130 -16.83 25.53 -38.06
C VAL A 130 -16.29 26.79 -38.74
N SER A 131 -14.98 26.86 -38.96
CA SER A 131 -14.35 27.99 -39.65
C SER A 131 -14.72 28.08 -41.13
N VAL A 132 -14.94 26.94 -41.81
CA VAL A 132 -15.50 26.93 -43.19
C VAL A 132 -16.89 27.52 -43.22
N SER A 133 -17.71 27.13 -42.26
CA SER A 133 -19.07 27.66 -42.13
C SER A 133 -19.08 29.19 -41.96
N ALA A 134 -17.99 29.74 -41.42
CA ALA A 134 -17.81 31.15 -41.16
C ALA A 134 -17.41 31.99 -42.39
N LEU A 135 -16.92 31.37 -43.48
CA LEU A 135 -16.51 32.06 -44.71
C LEU A 135 -17.63 32.92 -45.32
N HIS A 136 -18.88 32.50 -45.12
CA HIS A 136 -20.08 33.20 -45.57
C HIS A 136 -20.39 34.52 -44.85
N SER A 137 -19.61 34.90 -43.84
CA SER A 137 -19.91 36.06 -43.00
C SER A 137 -18.65 36.85 -42.72
N ALA A 138 -18.64 38.09 -43.22
CA ALA A 138 -17.53 39.03 -43.07
C ALA A 138 -17.15 39.34 -41.61
N ARG A 139 -18.03 39.09 -40.64
CA ARG A 139 -17.77 39.33 -39.21
C ARG A 139 -17.14 38.13 -38.50
N THR A 140 -17.25 36.95 -39.08
CA THR A 140 -16.85 35.67 -38.45
C THR A 140 -15.88 34.87 -39.31
N SER A 141 -15.59 35.32 -40.53
CA SER A 141 -14.62 34.68 -41.41
C SER A 141 -13.19 34.95 -40.96
N PRO A 142 -12.24 34.06 -41.29
CA PRO A 142 -10.82 34.41 -41.36
C PRO A 142 -10.62 35.70 -42.17
N SER A 143 -9.54 36.44 -41.90
CA SER A 143 -9.27 37.72 -42.57
C SER A 143 -8.62 37.53 -43.94
N THR A 144 -7.87 36.46 -44.16
CA THR A 144 -7.14 36.22 -45.42
C THR A 144 -7.21 34.77 -45.85
N TRP A 145 -7.00 34.50 -47.13
CA TRP A 145 -6.89 33.14 -47.65
C TRP A 145 -5.81 32.31 -46.97
N ALA A 146 -4.69 32.93 -46.59
CA ALA A 146 -3.62 32.26 -45.82
C ALA A 146 -4.14 31.68 -44.50
N GLU A 147 -5.00 32.40 -43.79
CA GLU A 147 -5.63 31.88 -42.57
C GLU A 147 -6.59 30.73 -42.84
N VAL A 148 -7.30 30.75 -43.98
CA VAL A 148 -8.19 29.65 -44.37
C VAL A 148 -7.38 28.37 -44.60
N PHE A 149 -6.25 28.47 -45.28
CA PHE A 149 -5.33 27.35 -45.50
C PHE A 149 -4.70 26.87 -44.19
N TRP A 150 -4.25 27.78 -43.33
CA TRP A 150 -3.75 27.39 -42.01
C TRP A 150 -4.82 26.67 -41.22
N ILE A 151 -6.05 27.18 -41.21
CA ILE A 151 -7.18 26.56 -40.52
C ILE A 151 -7.49 25.18 -41.11
N SER A 152 -7.49 25.03 -42.43
CA SER A 152 -7.79 23.77 -43.12
C SER A 152 -6.76 22.68 -42.87
N ASP A 153 -5.49 23.05 -42.92
CA ASP A 153 -4.38 22.10 -42.80
C ASP A 153 -4.17 21.67 -41.36
N ARG A 154 -4.90 22.29 -40.41
CA ARG A 154 -4.77 22.08 -38.96
C ARG A 154 -3.32 22.24 -38.50
N ALA A 155 -2.52 22.99 -39.27
CA ALA A 155 -1.11 23.21 -39.00
C ALA A 155 -0.90 23.94 -37.66
N TRP A 156 -1.95 24.54 -37.10
CA TRP A 156 -2.00 25.24 -35.81
C TRP A 156 -2.52 24.36 -34.65
N GLN A 157 -2.83 23.07 -34.86
CA GLN A 157 -3.43 22.22 -33.82
C GLN A 157 -2.49 21.87 -32.66
N GLY A 158 -1.17 22.06 -32.84
CA GLY A 158 -0.13 21.78 -31.85
C GLY A 158 0.69 23.02 -31.52
N PRO A 159 1.44 23.03 -30.41
CA PRO A 159 2.19 24.21 -29.97
C PRO A 159 3.28 24.63 -30.97
N VAL A 160 3.99 23.66 -31.55
CA VAL A 160 4.97 23.87 -32.63
C VAL A 160 4.29 24.45 -33.87
N GLY A 161 3.12 23.92 -34.19
CA GLY A 161 2.28 24.37 -35.29
C GLY A 161 1.83 25.83 -35.15
N MET A 162 1.32 26.19 -33.98
CA MET A 162 0.96 27.57 -33.63
C MET A 162 2.16 28.51 -33.80
N LEU A 163 3.34 28.12 -33.30
CA LEU A 163 4.56 28.92 -33.45
C LEU A 163 4.94 29.11 -34.93
N PHE A 164 4.89 28.06 -35.75
CA PHE A 164 5.15 28.17 -37.19
C PHE A 164 4.14 29.06 -37.90
N THR A 165 2.86 29.00 -37.54
CA THR A 165 1.84 29.90 -38.11
C THR A 165 2.07 31.36 -37.73
N VAL A 166 2.50 31.65 -36.49
CA VAL A 166 2.86 33.01 -36.07
C VAL A 166 4.11 33.52 -36.80
N LEU A 167 5.13 32.67 -36.93
CA LEU A 167 6.33 32.99 -37.71
C LEU A 167 5.99 33.23 -39.19
N ALA A 168 5.16 32.39 -39.78
CA ALA A 168 4.68 32.57 -41.16
C ALA A 168 3.87 33.87 -41.31
N ALA A 169 2.95 34.16 -40.39
CA ALA A 169 2.17 35.40 -40.39
C ALA A 169 3.07 36.64 -40.30
N SER A 170 4.11 36.61 -39.46
CA SER A 170 5.08 37.71 -39.34
C SER A 170 5.92 37.91 -40.62
N ARG A 171 6.38 36.82 -41.23
CA ARG A 171 7.17 36.85 -42.48
C ARG A 171 6.34 37.32 -43.66
N LEU A 172 5.11 36.83 -43.78
CA LEU A 172 4.18 37.17 -44.85
C LEU A 172 3.41 38.48 -44.60
N ARG A 173 3.63 39.13 -43.44
CA ARG A 173 2.96 40.37 -43.00
C ARG A 173 1.42 40.26 -43.04
N VAL A 174 0.89 39.09 -42.70
CA VAL A 174 -0.56 38.81 -42.65
C VAL A 174 -1.11 39.24 -41.28
N ARG A 175 -2.23 39.98 -41.26
CA ARG A 175 -2.91 40.36 -40.01
C ARG A 175 -3.81 39.22 -39.52
N ILE A 176 -3.49 38.69 -38.34
CA ILE A 176 -4.24 37.59 -37.72
C ILE A 176 -5.65 38.04 -37.30
N SER A 177 -6.68 37.33 -37.75
CA SER A 177 -8.07 37.59 -37.40
C SER A 177 -8.41 37.17 -35.97
N ALA A 178 -9.41 37.84 -35.39
CA ALA A 178 -9.94 37.47 -34.08
C ALA A 178 -10.50 36.03 -34.07
N HIS A 179 -11.05 35.56 -35.19
CA HIS A 179 -11.57 34.19 -35.33
C HIS A 179 -10.44 33.15 -35.26
N PHE A 180 -9.33 33.38 -35.97
CA PHE A 180 -8.14 32.54 -35.89
C PHE A 180 -7.56 32.52 -34.46
N LEU A 181 -7.48 33.69 -33.81
CA LEU A 181 -7.00 33.80 -32.43
C LEU A 181 -7.86 32.99 -31.46
N LEU A 182 -9.20 33.09 -31.56
CA LEU A 182 -10.13 32.32 -30.72
C LEU A 182 -9.97 30.81 -30.96
N CYS A 183 -9.80 30.38 -32.21
CA CYS A 183 -9.54 28.97 -32.52
C CYS A 183 -8.21 28.51 -31.89
N ALA A 184 -7.13 29.27 -32.06
CA ALA A 184 -5.82 28.96 -31.51
C ALA A 184 -5.84 28.87 -29.97
N ILE A 185 -6.49 29.82 -29.28
CA ILE A 185 -6.64 29.79 -27.82
C ILE A 185 -7.47 28.58 -27.37
N THR A 186 -8.53 28.23 -28.10
CA THR A 186 -9.36 27.05 -27.79
C THR A 186 -8.58 25.75 -27.95
N CYS A 187 -7.72 25.64 -28.97
CA CYS A 187 -6.83 24.48 -29.11
C CYS A 187 -5.70 24.49 -28.06
N LEU A 188 -5.15 25.65 -27.70
CA LEU A 188 -4.11 25.73 -26.66
C LEU A 188 -4.66 25.28 -25.31
N THR A 189 -5.86 25.74 -24.94
CA THR A 189 -6.54 25.29 -23.73
C THR A 189 -6.81 23.79 -23.78
N ALA A 190 -7.26 23.25 -24.93
CA ALA A 190 -7.43 21.80 -25.10
C ALA A 190 -6.12 20.99 -25.02
N LEU A 191 -4.97 21.56 -25.38
CA LEU A 191 -3.66 20.89 -25.27
C LEU A 191 -3.10 20.91 -23.86
N VAL A 192 -3.28 22.03 -23.14
CA VAL A 192 -2.74 22.21 -21.79
C VAL A 192 -3.59 21.49 -20.74
N THR A 193 -4.90 21.37 -20.98
CA THR A 193 -5.83 20.76 -20.02
C THR A 193 -5.44 19.33 -19.61
N PRO A 194 -5.11 18.39 -20.51
CA PRO A 194 -4.69 17.04 -20.10
C PRO A 194 -3.43 17.03 -19.24
N ILE A 195 -2.48 17.93 -19.49
CA ILE A 195 -1.24 18.06 -18.72
C ILE A 195 -1.58 18.45 -17.28
N ILE A 196 -2.40 19.49 -17.10
CA ILE A 196 -2.79 19.97 -15.78
C ILE A 196 -3.71 18.97 -15.08
N LEU A 197 -4.62 18.31 -15.81
CA LEU A 197 -5.51 17.29 -15.25
C LEU A 197 -4.73 16.07 -14.74
N SER A 198 -3.66 15.64 -15.44
CA SER A 198 -2.79 14.55 -14.97
C SER A 198 -2.07 14.89 -13.66
N ARG A 199 -1.78 16.19 -13.42
CA ARG A 199 -1.19 16.69 -12.17
C ARG A 199 -2.22 16.95 -11.09
N ALA A 200 -3.48 17.17 -11.46
CA ALA A 200 -4.59 17.31 -10.52
C ALA A 200 -4.93 15.99 -9.81
N TYR A 201 -4.67 14.86 -10.47
CA TYR A 201 -4.99 13.52 -9.98
C TYR A 201 -3.78 12.57 -10.03
N PRO A 202 -2.71 12.82 -9.27
CA PRO A 202 -1.61 11.88 -9.13
C PRO A 202 -2.05 10.62 -8.37
N ILE A 203 -1.39 9.51 -8.68
CA ILE A 203 -1.44 8.28 -7.87
C ILE A 203 -0.41 8.42 -6.75
N ARG A 204 -0.84 8.22 -5.50
CA ARG A 204 0.02 8.24 -4.31
C ARG A 204 -0.28 7.03 -3.43
N THR A 205 0.75 6.53 -2.75
CA THR A 205 0.59 5.51 -1.72
C THR A 205 0.11 6.18 -0.43
N ILE A 206 -0.99 5.69 0.13
CA ILE A 206 -1.52 6.14 1.42
C ILE A 206 -1.68 4.94 2.36
N SER A 207 -1.55 5.19 3.67
CA SER A 207 -1.90 4.22 4.70
C SER A 207 -3.40 4.25 4.95
N ILE A 208 -4.03 3.08 5.00
CA ILE A 208 -5.46 2.90 5.27
C ILE A 208 -5.62 1.90 6.41
N ASP A 209 -6.55 2.24 7.30
CA ASP A 209 -7.04 1.37 8.36
C ASP A 209 -8.39 0.81 7.89
N GLU A 210 -8.44 -0.49 7.60
CA GLU A 210 -9.63 -1.19 7.16
C GLU A 210 -10.20 -2.03 8.31
N ASN A 211 -11.46 -1.75 8.67
CA ASN A 211 -12.18 -2.55 9.66
C ASN A 211 -12.49 -3.92 9.05
N THR A 212 -11.96 -4.97 9.68
CA THR A 212 -12.14 -6.35 9.29
C THR A 212 -12.55 -7.18 10.52
N THR A 213 -12.71 -8.48 10.33
CA THR A 213 -12.99 -9.43 11.40
C THR A 213 -12.01 -10.57 11.35
N ILE A 214 -11.67 -11.12 12.52
CA ILE A 214 -10.85 -12.32 12.63
C ILE A 214 -11.49 -13.32 13.58
N SER A 215 -11.21 -14.60 13.37
CA SER A 215 -11.61 -15.70 14.27
C SER A 215 -10.36 -16.43 14.77
N PRO A 216 -9.52 -15.77 15.57
CA PRO A 216 -8.30 -16.36 16.08
C PRO A 216 -8.64 -17.44 17.11
N SER A 217 -7.71 -18.37 17.29
CA SER A 217 -7.78 -19.37 18.37
C SER A 217 -7.43 -18.68 19.68
N ALA A 218 -8.42 -18.01 20.28
CA ALA A 218 -8.27 -17.16 21.47
C ALA A 218 -8.73 -17.87 22.74
N LEU A 219 -8.34 -17.31 23.89
CA LEU A 219 -8.75 -17.81 25.20
C LEU A 219 -10.28 -17.78 25.33
N ASP A 220 -10.86 -18.93 25.67
CA ASP A 220 -12.29 -19.13 25.87
C ASP A 220 -12.57 -19.43 27.34
N VAL A 221 -13.37 -18.58 27.96
CA VAL A 221 -13.79 -18.66 29.37
C VAL A 221 -14.40 -20.02 29.71
N VAL A 222 -15.22 -20.57 28.82
CA VAL A 222 -15.93 -21.83 29.07
C VAL A 222 -14.94 -23.00 29.04
N GLN A 223 -14.01 -22.99 28.08
CA GLN A 223 -12.98 -24.02 27.99
C GLN A 223 -11.98 -23.93 29.14
N MET A 224 -11.63 -22.71 29.56
CA MET A 224 -10.74 -22.50 30.71
C MET A 224 -11.31 -23.12 31.99
N GLY A 225 -12.63 -23.07 32.20
CA GLY A 225 -13.31 -23.72 33.32
C GLY A 225 -13.22 -25.25 33.33
N ALA A 226 -12.86 -25.87 32.19
CA ALA A 226 -12.73 -27.32 32.02
C ALA A 226 -11.28 -27.82 32.09
N VAL A 227 -10.30 -26.91 32.19
CA VAL A 227 -8.90 -27.30 32.37
C VAL A 227 -8.63 -27.55 33.85
N ASP A 228 -7.97 -28.67 34.15
CA ASP A 228 -7.54 -29.03 35.50
C ASP A 228 -6.15 -28.45 35.81
N ALA A 229 -5.86 -28.31 37.10
CA ALA A 229 -4.55 -27.85 37.59
C ALA A 229 -3.39 -28.72 37.06
N TYR A 230 -3.60 -30.03 36.95
CA TYR A 230 -2.55 -30.96 36.49
C TYR A 230 -2.20 -30.79 35.01
N ALA A 231 -3.15 -30.43 34.13
CA ALA A 231 -2.86 -30.13 32.74
C ALA A 231 -2.13 -28.79 32.59
N GLU A 232 -2.43 -27.78 33.42
CA GLU A 232 -1.65 -26.54 33.52
C GLU A 232 -0.19 -26.85 33.87
N ILE A 233 0.01 -27.57 34.98
CA ILE A 233 1.32 -27.97 35.49
C ILE A 233 2.10 -28.76 34.43
N GLY A 234 1.45 -29.75 33.81
CA GLY A 234 2.07 -30.58 32.77
C GLY A 234 2.44 -29.79 31.52
N THR A 235 1.61 -28.83 31.09
CA THR A 235 1.90 -27.97 29.93
C THR A 235 3.04 -27.01 30.22
N GLY A 236 3.03 -26.38 31.40
CA GLY A 236 4.11 -25.50 31.85
C GLY A 236 5.43 -26.25 31.96
N ALA A 237 5.42 -27.45 32.55
CA ALA A 237 6.59 -28.33 32.63
C ALA A 237 7.12 -28.71 31.24
N GLY A 238 6.23 -29.11 30.33
CA GLY A 238 6.61 -29.42 28.95
C GLY A 238 7.29 -28.25 28.26
N GLY A 239 6.71 -27.04 28.34
CA GLY A 239 7.32 -25.82 27.79
C GLY A 239 8.67 -25.52 28.44
N TRP A 240 8.75 -25.63 29.76
CA TRP A 240 9.97 -25.35 30.50
C TRP A 240 11.13 -26.30 30.17
N THR A 241 10.86 -27.59 30.01
CA THR A 241 11.89 -28.60 29.68
C THR A 241 12.59 -28.35 28.35
N THR A 242 12.01 -27.53 27.46
CA THR A 242 12.64 -27.14 26.20
C THR A 242 13.86 -26.22 26.40
N GLY A 243 13.96 -25.54 27.54
CA GLY A 243 14.98 -24.53 27.82
C GLY A 243 14.78 -23.21 27.06
N LEU A 244 13.81 -23.12 26.14
CA LEU A 244 13.47 -21.92 25.39
C LEU A 244 12.64 -20.95 26.24
N SER A 245 12.70 -19.66 25.92
CA SER A 245 11.83 -18.67 26.55
C SER A 245 10.37 -18.83 26.09
N VAL A 246 9.44 -18.23 26.83
CA VAL A 246 8.02 -18.15 26.44
C VAL A 246 7.84 -17.44 25.09
N MET A 247 8.72 -16.47 24.78
CA MET A 247 8.73 -15.74 23.51
C MET A 247 9.18 -16.62 22.34
N GLU A 248 10.21 -17.44 22.55
CA GLU A 248 10.72 -18.36 21.53
C GLU A 248 9.72 -19.48 21.24
N THR A 249 9.03 -19.96 22.27
CA THR A 249 8.07 -21.06 22.17
C THR A 249 6.73 -20.58 21.60
N TYR A 250 6.25 -19.41 22.02
CA TYR A 250 4.92 -18.91 21.71
C TYR A 250 4.93 -17.54 21.01
N ASN A 251 5.90 -17.31 20.11
CA ASN A 251 6.18 -16.01 19.49
C ASN A 251 4.94 -15.26 18.97
N SER A 252 4.02 -15.95 18.27
CA SER A 252 2.82 -15.31 17.72
C SER A 252 1.69 -15.07 18.74
N SER A 253 1.83 -15.63 19.94
CA SER A 253 0.85 -15.56 21.03
C SER A 253 1.33 -14.68 22.19
N VAL A 254 2.56 -14.19 22.16
CA VAL A 254 3.11 -13.32 23.21
C VAL A 254 3.39 -11.92 22.68
N TYR A 255 2.83 -10.95 23.39
CA TYR A 255 2.89 -9.53 23.08
C TYR A 255 3.59 -8.79 24.21
N LEU A 256 4.45 -7.84 23.87
CA LEU A 256 5.19 -7.03 24.84
C LEU A 256 4.64 -5.61 24.94
N PRO A 257 4.91 -4.85 26.02
CA PRO A 257 4.58 -3.43 26.05
C PRO A 257 5.30 -2.67 24.94
N SER A 258 4.66 -1.63 24.40
CA SER A 258 5.27 -0.78 23.37
C SER A 258 6.61 -0.21 23.82
N GLY A 259 7.67 -0.41 23.01
CA GLY A 259 9.01 0.10 23.28
C GLY A 259 9.94 -0.85 24.03
N VAL A 260 9.48 -2.06 24.39
CA VAL A 260 10.30 -3.11 24.99
C VAL A 260 10.90 -4.01 23.90
N SER A 261 12.17 -4.39 24.04
CA SER A 261 12.81 -5.34 23.10
C SER A 261 12.21 -6.73 23.25
N ARG A 262 12.10 -7.46 22.12
CA ARG A 262 11.72 -8.89 22.10
C ARG A 262 12.90 -9.82 22.41
N ASP A 263 14.09 -9.29 22.65
CA ASP A 263 15.27 -10.07 22.99
C ASP A 263 15.27 -10.46 24.47
N GLY A 264 15.38 -11.76 24.75
CA GLY A 264 15.53 -12.31 26.11
C GLY A 264 14.24 -12.81 26.76
N ASP A 265 14.29 -12.96 28.08
CA ASP A 265 13.15 -13.42 28.90
C ASP A 265 12.29 -12.23 29.34
N PRO A 266 11.05 -12.09 28.85
CA PRO A 266 10.23 -10.92 29.15
C PRO A 266 9.78 -10.94 30.61
N LEU A 267 9.87 -9.78 31.27
CA LEU A 267 9.38 -9.57 32.64
C LEU A 267 7.94 -9.08 32.69
N ASP A 268 7.42 -8.59 31.56
CA ASP A 268 6.07 -8.08 31.39
C ASP A 268 5.59 -8.46 29.99
N PHE A 269 4.56 -9.30 29.92
CA PHE A 269 3.99 -9.70 28.64
C PHE A 269 2.52 -10.10 28.74
N PHE A 270 1.82 -9.96 27.63
CA PHE A 270 0.46 -10.43 27.45
C PHE A 270 0.46 -11.69 26.57
N PHE A 271 -0.04 -12.79 27.12
CA PHE A 271 -0.30 -14.03 26.41
C PHE A 271 -1.72 -14.02 25.84
N GLY A 272 -1.83 -14.01 24.51
CA GLY A 272 -3.08 -13.96 23.77
C GLY A 272 -3.08 -14.87 22.56
N ALA A 273 -4.06 -14.67 21.67
CA ALA A 273 -4.11 -15.40 20.40
C ALA A 273 -3.16 -14.78 19.35
N ASP A 274 -2.88 -15.53 18.29
CA ASP A 274 -2.28 -14.96 17.08
C ASP A 274 -3.29 -14.06 16.35
N VAL A 275 -2.89 -12.82 16.07
CA VAL A 275 -3.74 -11.80 15.44
C VAL A 275 -3.37 -11.53 13.97
N GLU A 276 -2.49 -12.35 13.38
CA GLU A 276 -2.16 -12.34 11.94
C GLU A 276 -1.75 -10.95 11.40
N GLY A 277 -1.00 -10.17 12.18
CA GLY A 277 -0.58 -8.83 11.77
C GLY A 277 -1.68 -7.76 11.84
N LYS A 278 -2.84 -8.04 12.45
CA LYS A 278 -3.93 -7.05 12.63
C LYS A 278 -3.93 -6.46 14.03
N THR A 279 -4.64 -5.35 14.22
CA THR A 279 -4.89 -4.78 15.55
C THR A 279 -6.28 -5.22 16.04
N VAL A 280 -6.36 -5.87 17.20
CA VAL A 280 -7.61 -6.45 17.72
C VAL A 280 -7.62 -6.42 19.25
N ARG A 281 -8.81 -6.31 19.84
CA ARG A 281 -8.97 -6.46 21.30
C ARG A 281 -9.38 -7.89 21.63
N LEU A 282 -8.55 -8.63 22.37
CA LEU A 282 -8.76 -10.05 22.68
C LEU A 282 -8.61 -10.35 24.18
N PRO A 283 -9.29 -11.41 24.68
CA PRO A 283 -9.01 -11.96 25.99
C PRO A 283 -7.66 -12.67 26.04
N GLY A 284 -7.03 -12.62 27.21
CA GLY A 284 -5.75 -13.28 27.46
C GLY A 284 -5.27 -13.11 28.90
N LEU A 285 -3.99 -13.42 29.10
CA LEU A 285 -3.32 -13.45 30.40
C LEU A 285 -2.19 -12.43 30.39
N HIS A 286 -2.20 -11.50 31.34
CA HIS A 286 -1.11 -10.57 31.57
C HIS A 286 -0.24 -11.13 32.71
N LEU A 287 1.04 -11.38 32.43
CA LEU A 287 2.02 -11.80 33.44
C LEU A 287 3.09 -10.72 33.59
N THR A 288 3.33 -10.32 34.84
CA THR A 288 4.45 -9.46 35.23
C THR A 288 5.22 -10.12 36.37
N GLY A 289 6.53 -9.90 36.42
CA GLY A 289 7.35 -10.46 37.49
C GLY A 289 8.80 -10.66 37.12
N GLN A 290 9.52 -11.34 37.99
CA GLN A 290 10.91 -11.74 37.80
C GLN A 290 11.34 -12.74 38.88
N CYS A 291 12.42 -13.47 38.63
CA CYS A 291 13.16 -14.19 39.67
C CYS A 291 14.57 -13.61 39.80
N VAL A 292 15.00 -13.32 41.02
CA VAL A 292 16.29 -12.71 41.33
C VAL A 292 16.97 -13.42 42.50
N THR A 293 18.30 -13.45 42.49
CA THR A 293 19.07 -13.98 43.61
C THR A 293 19.02 -13.03 44.81
N VAL A 294 18.91 -13.58 46.02
CA VAL A 294 18.87 -12.82 47.26
C VAL A 294 20.10 -13.14 48.10
N ASP A 295 20.79 -12.10 48.56
CA ASP A 295 21.83 -12.24 49.57
C ASP A 295 21.20 -12.65 50.89
N SER A 296 21.49 -13.86 51.35
CA SER A 296 20.92 -14.41 52.58
C SER A 296 22.00 -15.03 53.47
N ASN A 297 21.78 -14.97 54.79
CA ASN A 297 22.63 -15.63 55.77
C ASN A 297 22.25 -17.10 55.99
N VAL A 298 21.37 -17.66 55.16
CA VAL A 298 20.90 -19.05 55.26
C VAL A 298 21.98 -19.96 54.70
N SER A 299 22.63 -20.73 55.56
CA SER A 299 23.73 -21.62 55.17
C SER A 299 23.31 -23.06 54.92
N SER A 300 22.13 -23.47 55.39
CA SER A 300 21.59 -24.82 55.25
C SER A 300 20.12 -24.85 54.88
N ILE A 301 19.70 -25.90 54.17
CA ILE A 301 18.29 -26.13 53.82
C ILE A 301 17.39 -26.27 55.06
N ALA A 302 17.92 -26.75 56.19
CA ALA A 302 17.17 -26.90 57.44
C ALA A 302 16.75 -25.55 58.05
N ASP A 303 17.51 -24.48 57.77
CA ASP A 303 17.22 -23.12 58.25
C ASP A 303 16.23 -22.38 57.32
N PHE A 304 16.00 -22.90 56.12
CA PHE A 304 15.15 -22.27 55.12
C PHE A 304 13.68 -22.11 55.56
N PRO A 305 13.01 -23.10 56.20
CA PRO A 305 11.64 -22.91 56.67
C PRO A 305 11.49 -21.71 57.63
N ALA A 306 12.45 -21.51 58.53
CA ALA A 306 12.46 -20.37 59.44
C ALA A 306 12.65 -19.06 58.67
N TYR A 307 13.57 -19.00 57.71
CA TYR A 307 13.74 -17.86 56.82
C TYR A 307 12.45 -17.54 56.05
N CYS A 308 11.82 -18.56 55.45
CA CYS A 308 10.59 -18.41 54.70
C CYS A 308 9.47 -17.80 55.56
N THR A 309 9.24 -18.33 56.77
CA THR A 309 8.21 -17.78 57.67
C THR A 309 8.50 -16.36 58.16
N ALA A 310 9.78 -15.95 58.16
CA ALA A 310 10.19 -14.59 58.51
C ALA A 310 9.95 -13.60 57.35
N GLN A 311 10.11 -14.04 56.09
CA GLN A 311 9.85 -13.19 54.91
C GLN A 311 8.38 -13.18 54.50
N ILE A 312 7.70 -14.32 54.64
CA ILE A 312 6.29 -14.52 54.31
C ILE A 312 5.58 -14.95 55.60
N PRO A 313 4.92 -14.02 56.32
CA PRO A 313 4.14 -14.36 57.50
C PRO A 313 3.01 -15.33 57.13
N ASN A 314 3.05 -16.56 57.65
CA ASN A 314 2.15 -17.67 57.30
C ASN A 314 2.22 -18.06 55.81
N PRO A 315 3.28 -18.76 55.37
CA PRO A 315 3.38 -19.22 53.98
C PRO A 315 2.19 -20.12 53.63
N GLY A 316 1.53 -19.83 52.50
CA GLY A 316 0.37 -20.58 52.04
C GLY A 316 0.72 -21.97 51.51
N TYR A 317 1.95 -22.13 51.00
CA TYR A 317 2.48 -23.39 50.52
C TYR A 317 3.99 -23.47 50.74
N MET A 318 4.48 -24.68 51.05
CA MET A 318 5.89 -25.00 51.20
C MET A 318 6.14 -26.37 50.60
N THR A 319 7.09 -26.47 49.69
CA THR A 319 7.43 -27.75 49.08
C THR A 319 8.14 -28.63 50.12
N PRO A 320 8.00 -29.96 50.02
CA PRO A 320 8.97 -30.87 50.60
C PRO A 320 10.39 -30.55 50.08
N VAL A 321 11.41 -31.00 50.82
CA VAL A 321 12.79 -30.99 50.33
C VAL A 321 12.87 -31.92 49.12
N VAL A 322 13.32 -31.37 48.00
CA VAL A 322 13.57 -32.09 46.76
C VAL A 322 15.06 -32.38 46.69
N GLU A 323 15.41 -33.65 46.55
CA GLU A 323 16.78 -34.13 46.41
C GLU A 323 16.95 -34.75 45.02
N ILE A 324 17.80 -34.15 44.21
CA ILE A 324 18.24 -34.72 42.93
C ILE A 324 19.69 -35.15 43.15
N VAL A 325 19.91 -36.46 43.17
CA VAL A 325 21.26 -37.05 43.21
C VAL A 325 21.58 -37.65 41.84
N PRO A 326 22.09 -36.87 40.86
CA PRO A 326 22.94 -37.46 39.83
C PRO A 326 24.22 -38.03 40.49
N VAL A 327 24.84 -39.02 39.85
CA VAL A 327 25.95 -39.86 40.36
C VAL A 327 27.10 -39.11 41.08
N THR A 328 27.28 -37.80 40.90
CA THR A 328 28.38 -36.99 41.48
C THR A 328 27.99 -35.64 42.11
N VAL A 329 26.73 -35.18 41.99
CA VAL A 329 26.23 -33.90 42.54
C VAL A 329 25.00 -34.18 43.39
N ASP A 330 24.93 -33.62 44.59
CA ASP A 330 23.72 -33.59 45.43
C ASP A 330 23.09 -32.21 45.32
N PHE A 331 21.93 -32.15 44.67
CA PHE A 331 21.15 -30.94 44.50
C PHE A 331 19.91 -31.01 45.39
N LEU A 332 19.87 -30.11 46.37
CA LEU A 332 18.80 -29.93 47.31
C LEU A 332 18.05 -28.64 47.02
N MET A 333 16.72 -28.72 46.98
CA MET A 333 15.85 -27.57 46.77
C MET A 333 14.66 -27.60 47.72
N GLN A 334 14.29 -26.43 48.23
CA GLN A 334 13.03 -26.25 48.92
C GLN A 334 12.46 -24.87 48.57
N GLY A 335 11.16 -24.82 48.27
CA GLY A 335 10.46 -23.59 47.91
C GLY A 335 9.31 -23.28 48.87
N CYS A 336 8.93 -22.02 48.93
CA CYS A 336 7.70 -21.59 49.60
C CYS A 336 7.11 -20.35 48.92
N CYS A 337 5.80 -20.15 49.05
CA CYS A 337 5.11 -18.97 48.54
C CYS A 337 3.98 -18.50 49.46
N ASN A 338 3.55 -17.26 49.28
CA ASN A 338 2.43 -16.66 50.03
C ASN A 338 1.05 -17.16 49.57
N THR A 339 0.95 -17.72 48.36
CA THR A 339 -0.27 -18.32 47.82
C THR A 339 -0.54 -19.70 48.43
N ALA A 340 -1.77 -19.93 48.89
CA ALA A 340 -2.18 -21.25 49.39
C ALA A 340 -2.69 -22.14 48.26
N TRP A 341 -2.57 -23.47 48.44
CA TRP A 341 -3.09 -24.46 47.48
C TRP A 341 -4.56 -24.24 47.09
N SER A 342 -5.38 -23.85 48.07
CA SER A 342 -6.81 -23.61 47.86
C SER A 342 -7.12 -22.25 47.23
N GLN A 343 -6.13 -21.39 47.00
CA GLN A 343 -6.33 -20.09 46.36
C GLN A 343 -6.30 -20.28 44.85
N ILE A 344 -7.50 -20.15 44.30
CA ILE A 344 -7.82 -20.36 42.90
C ILE A 344 -7.36 -19.16 42.09
N PHE A 345 -6.78 -19.42 40.92
CA PHE A 345 -6.59 -18.43 39.86
C PHE A 345 -7.83 -17.52 39.73
N GLY A 346 -7.72 -16.22 40.01
CA GLY A 346 -8.79 -15.24 39.77
C GLY A 346 -9.99 -15.21 40.73
N ALA A 347 -9.98 -15.85 41.91
CA ALA A 347 -11.12 -15.75 42.86
C ALA A 347 -11.28 -14.35 43.48
N ASN A 348 -10.21 -13.57 43.60
CA ASN A 348 -10.23 -12.17 44.02
C ASN A 348 -9.43 -11.34 43.01
N ALA A 349 -10.07 -10.33 42.43
CA ALA A 349 -9.52 -9.39 41.45
C ALA A 349 -8.51 -8.40 42.07
N SER A 350 -7.57 -8.89 42.88
CA SER A 350 -6.42 -8.11 43.31
C SER A 350 -5.19 -8.62 42.59
N PHE A 351 -4.52 -7.68 41.94
CA PHE A 351 -3.10 -7.68 41.56
C PHE A 351 -2.16 -7.94 42.76
N ASP A 352 -2.49 -8.87 43.66
CA ASP A 352 -1.62 -9.20 44.77
C ASP A 352 -0.41 -9.92 44.22
N SER A 353 0.75 -9.29 44.39
CA SER A 353 2.05 -9.87 44.05
C SER A 353 2.20 -11.18 44.82
N ASN A 354 2.28 -12.30 44.11
CA ASN A 354 2.70 -13.56 44.69
C ASN A 354 4.21 -13.53 44.82
N VAL A 355 4.68 -13.85 46.01
CA VAL A 355 6.09 -13.82 46.35
C VAL A 355 6.45 -15.23 46.81
N GLY A 356 7.48 -15.77 46.20
CA GLY A 356 8.07 -17.04 46.58
C GLY A 356 9.55 -16.93 46.81
N TYR A 357 10.04 -17.81 47.67
CA TYR A 357 11.46 -18.00 47.90
C TYR A 357 11.80 -19.46 47.60
N ILE A 358 12.94 -19.67 46.96
CA ILE A 358 13.46 -20.99 46.59
C ILE A 358 14.89 -21.06 47.10
N TYR A 359 15.13 -21.94 48.07
CA TYR A 359 16.46 -22.28 48.52
C TYR A 359 17.05 -23.37 47.64
N ILE A 360 18.30 -23.19 47.26
CA ILE A 360 19.05 -24.12 46.43
C ILE A 360 20.40 -24.37 47.07
N GLN A 361 20.77 -25.64 47.15
CA GLN A 361 22.08 -26.08 47.55
C GLN A 361 22.55 -27.20 46.61
N SER A 362 23.74 -27.04 46.05
CA SER A 362 24.43 -28.01 45.20
C SER A 362 25.79 -28.30 45.82
N ASN A 363 26.05 -29.57 46.15
CA ASN A 363 27.31 -30.06 46.68
C ASN A 363 27.86 -31.20 45.80
N THR A 364 29.18 -31.40 45.77
CA THR A 364 29.74 -32.66 45.24
C THR A 364 29.56 -33.80 46.23
N THR A 365 29.10 -34.96 45.76
CA THR A 365 29.04 -36.19 46.56
C THR A 365 30.21 -37.14 46.32
N SER A 366 30.96 -36.94 45.23
CA SER A 366 32.00 -37.86 44.80
C SER A 366 33.42 -37.32 44.98
N SER A 367 34.36 -38.22 45.26
CA SER A 367 35.81 -37.98 45.20
C SER A 367 36.36 -38.01 43.77
N THR A 368 35.50 -38.26 42.77
CA THR A 368 35.81 -38.52 41.36
C THR A 368 35.20 -37.52 40.38
N GLY A 369 34.57 -36.45 40.89
CA GLY A 369 34.03 -35.34 40.12
C GLY A 369 34.41 -34.02 40.77
N THR A 370 34.86 -33.06 39.97
CA THR A 370 35.10 -31.67 40.40
C THR A 370 33.92 -30.80 39.97
N LEU A 371 33.27 -30.13 40.92
CA LEU A 371 32.38 -29.00 40.60
C LEU A 371 33.23 -27.72 40.48
N VAL A 372 32.90 -26.88 39.51
CA VAL A 372 33.58 -25.60 39.28
C VAL A 372 33.32 -24.59 40.40
N ALA A 373 32.20 -24.71 41.14
CA ALA A 373 31.89 -23.97 42.36
C ALA A 373 30.87 -24.76 43.22
N ASN A 374 30.54 -24.33 44.44
CA ASN A 374 29.31 -24.79 45.11
C ASN A 374 28.24 -23.72 44.90
N VAL A 375 27.01 -24.13 44.57
CA VAL A 375 25.86 -23.22 44.47
C VAL A 375 25.07 -23.33 45.76
N ASN A 376 24.99 -22.24 46.51
CA ASN A 376 24.18 -22.14 47.73
C ASN A 376 23.57 -20.75 47.78
N GLY A 377 22.25 -20.67 47.88
CA GLY A 377 21.59 -19.38 48.01
C GLY A 377 20.07 -19.46 47.90
N ILE A 378 19.46 -18.28 47.91
CA ILE A 378 18.01 -18.12 47.82
C ILE A 378 17.68 -17.33 46.57
N ILE A 379 16.64 -17.77 45.86
CA ILE A 379 16.03 -17.05 44.75
C ILE A 379 14.69 -16.54 45.24
N ARG A 380 14.43 -15.26 45.03
CA ARG A 380 13.10 -14.66 45.21
C ARG A 380 12.44 -14.54 43.85
N CYS A 381 11.23 -15.06 43.73
CA CYS A 381 10.39 -14.89 42.56
C CYS A 381 9.17 -14.05 42.94
N ASP A 382 8.97 -12.96 42.23
CA ASP A 382 7.78 -12.13 42.32
C ASP A 382 6.96 -12.36 41.05
N THR A 383 5.70 -12.76 41.20
CA THR A 383 4.78 -13.02 40.08
C THR A 383 3.47 -12.31 40.29
N GLN A 384 2.93 -11.79 39.21
CA GLN A 384 1.63 -11.16 39.19
C GLN A 384 0.96 -11.53 37.88
N ILE A 385 -0.19 -12.19 37.98
CA ILE A 385 -0.96 -12.65 36.83
C ILE A 385 -2.38 -12.11 36.90
N ALA A 386 -2.90 -11.67 35.76
CA ALA A 386 -4.27 -11.19 35.63
C ALA A 386 -4.89 -11.69 34.32
N THR A 387 -6.16 -12.08 34.37
CA THR A 387 -6.97 -12.23 33.14
C THR A 387 -7.55 -10.89 32.74
N GLY A 388 -7.74 -10.68 31.44
CA GLY A 388 -8.45 -9.50 30.97
C GLY A 388 -8.46 -9.37 29.46
N LEU A 389 -8.86 -8.19 29.00
CA LEU A 389 -8.86 -7.82 27.59
C LEU A 389 -7.70 -6.86 27.32
N ALA A 390 -6.91 -7.13 26.28
CA ALA A 390 -5.90 -6.19 25.79
C ALA A 390 -6.09 -5.90 24.30
N THR A 391 -5.64 -4.73 23.86
CA THR A 391 -5.53 -4.39 22.44
C THR A 391 -4.17 -4.83 21.94
N LEU A 392 -4.15 -5.83 21.06
CA LEU A 392 -2.96 -6.45 20.51
C LEU A 392 -2.66 -5.87 19.13
N SER A 393 -1.39 -5.54 18.86
CA SER A 393 -0.88 -5.16 17.54
C SER A 393 -0.04 -6.30 16.99
N GLY A 394 -0.54 -7.02 15.99
CA GLY A 394 0.21 -8.09 15.35
C GLY A 394 1.40 -7.62 14.51
N VAL A 395 1.39 -6.37 14.02
CA VAL A 395 2.50 -5.81 13.23
C VAL A 395 3.73 -5.61 14.11
N ASP A 396 3.52 -5.07 15.30
CA ASP A 396 4.59 -4.70 16.21
C ASP A 396 4.86 -5.79 17.27
N GLY A 397 3.95 -6.75 17.40
CA GLY A 397 3.98 -7.75 18.48
C GLY A 397 3.80 -7.12 19.85
N THR A 398 2.99 -6.05 19.94
CA THR A 398 2.80 -5.28 21.18
C THR A 398 1.37 -5.36 21.71
N PHE A 399 1.19 -5.10 23.00
CA PHE A 399 -0.13 -4.93 23.61
C PHE A 399 -0.28 -3.56 24.27
N SER A 400 -1.52 -3.10 24.39
CA SER A 400 -1.90 -1.85 25.03
C SER A 400 -3.31 -1.90 25.60
N ALA A 401 -3.67 -0.92 26.43
CA ALA A 401 -5.02 -0.76 26.99
C ALA A 401 -5.57 -2.04 27.65
N PHE A 402 -4.72 -2.72 28.44
CA PHE A 402 -5.14 -3.86 29.23
C PHE A 402 -6.20 -3.43 30.25
N SER A 403 -7.30 -4.17 30.28
CA SER A 403 -8.39 -4.03 31.23
C SER A 403 -8.57 -5.37 31.91
N GLU A 404 -8.30 -5.40 33.20
CA GLU A 404 -8.52 -6.58 34.02
C GLU A 404 -10.01 -6.95 34.00
N GLU A 405 -10.28 -8.23 33.75
CA GLU A 405 -11.61 -8.81 33.81
C GLU A 405 -11.48 -10.23 34.38
N THR A 406 -12.32 -10.60 35.35
CA THR A 406 -12.33 -11.97 35.87
C THR A 406 -12.94 -12.92 34.83
N LEU A 407 -12.07 -13.46 33.97
CA LEU A 407 -12.46 -14.36 32.88
C LEU A 407 -12.67 -15.78 33.39
N TYR A 408 -11.84 -16.26 34.32
CA TYR A 408 -11.97 -17.60 34.89
C TYR A 408 -12.87 -17.60 36.12
N LYS A 409 -13.82 -18.53 36.16
CA LYS A 409 -14.61 -18.85 37.34
C LYS A 409 -14.52 -20.35 37.57
N PRO A 410 -13.95 -20.81 38.69
CA PRO A 410 -13.88 -22.23 38.97
C PRO A 410 -15.29 -22.82 38.97
N THR A 411 -15.50 -23.84 38.13
CA THR A 411 -16.76 -24.58 38.12
C THR A 411 -16.70 -25.69 39.16
N GLN A 412 -17.86 -26.20 39.59
CA GLN A 412 -17.90 -27.31 40.55
C GLN A 412 -17.49 -28.62 39.85
N GLY A 413 -16.21 -28.99 40.00
CA GLY A 413 -15.65 -30.29 39.58
C GLY A 413 -14.23 -30.15 39.02
N GLY A 414 -13.24 -30.70 39.74
CA GLY A 414 -11.81 -30.66 39.38
C GLY A 414 -10.98 -29.75 40.29
N ASP A 415 -9.65 -29.94 40.28
CA ASP A 415 -8.70 -29.04 40.94
C ASP A 415 -8.57 -27.76 40.10
N ALA A 416 -8.72 -26.61 40.76
CA ALA A 416 -8.74 -25.33 40.08
C ALA A 416 -7.36 -24.93 39.55
N ILE A 417 -7.35 -24.21 38.42
CA ILE A 417 -6.14 -23.60 37.86
C ILE A 417 -5.42 -22.83 38.95
N GLN A 418 -4.11 -23.00 38.99
CA GLN A 418 -3.26 -22.46 40.02
C GLN A 418 -2.61 -21.17 39.58
N GLU A 419 -1.90 -20.57 40.52
CA GLU A 419 -1.03 -19.45 40.22
C GLU A 419 0.30 -19.96 39.62
N PRO A 420 0.88 -19.30 38.60
CA PRO A 420 2.08 -19.76 37.90
C PRO A 420 3.29 -20.17 38.76
N LEU A 421 3.60 -19.42 39.82
CA LEU A 421 4.67 -19.74 40.77
C LEU A 421 4.31 -20.96 41.61
N LEU A 422 3.07 -21.05 42.09
CA LEU A 422 2.59 -22.22 42.83
C LEU A 422 2.63 -23.48 41.95
N ALA A 423 2.12 -23.40 40.71
CA ALA A 423 2.12 -24.51 39.75
C ALA A 423 3.54 -25.02 39.46
N MET A 424 4.50 -24.10 39.32
CA MET A 424 5.91 -24.46 39.14
C MET A 424 6.49 -25.14 40.39
N LEU A 425 6.23 -24.60 41.60
CA LEU A 425 6.69 -25.21 42.85
C LEU A 425 6.05 -26.58 43.12
N GLU A 426 4.79 -26.76 42.76
CA GLU A 426 4.11 -28.05 42.83
C GLU A 426 4.69 -29.05 41.85
N TYR A 427 4.92 -28.66 40.59
CA TYR A 427 5.58 -29.52 39.61
C TYR A 427 6.86 -30.13 40.20
N TRP A 428 7.68 -29.30 40.85
CA TRP A 428 8.88 -29.77 41.54
C TRP A 428 8.60 -30.68 42.71
N GLY A 429 7.68 -30.28 43.59
CA GLY A 429 7.28 -31.08 44.73
C GLY A 429 6.82 -32.48 44.33
N LEU A 430 5.96 -32.58 43.32
CA LEU A 430 5.37 -33.83 42.84
C LEU A 430 6.33 -34.69 42.03
N THR A 431 7.02 -34.09 41.05
CA THR A 431 7.87 -34.83 40.10
C THR A 431 9.05 -35.52 40.81
N PHE A 432 9.58 -34.90 41.87
CA PHE A 432 10.80 -35.38 42.53
C PHE A 432 10.60 -36.03 43.90
N ASN A 433 9.42 -35.92 44.52
CA ASN A 433 9.05 -36.76 45.67
C ASN A 433 8.24 -38.01 45.30
N GLY A 434 7.77 -38.13 44.06
CA GLY A 434 7.03 -39.29 43.59
C GLY A 434 7.93 -40.53 43.44
N LYS A 435 7.68 -41.58 44.24
CA LYS A 435 8.33 -42.91 44.14
C LYS A 435 8.07 -43.70 42.84
N GLY A 436 7.70 -43.03 41.74
CA GLY A 436 7.09 -43.64 40.55
C GLY A 436 7.76 -43.33 39.22
N PHE A 437 8.71 -42.40 39.15
CA PHE A 437 9.54 -42.22 37.95
C PHE A 437 10.76 -43.13 38.06
N GLU A 438 11.13 -43.83 36.97
CA GLU A 438 12.38 -44.59 36.90
C GLU A 438 13.53 -43.71 37.39
N GLU A 439 14.13 -44.13 38.50
CA GLU A 439 14.73 -43.27 39.53
C GLU A 439 15.94 -42.45 39.01
N ASP A 440 16.51 -42.83 37.87
CA ASP A 440 17.70 -42.21 37.27
C ASP A 440 17.41 -41.36 36.03
N LEU A 441 16.45 -41.76 35.17
CA LEU A 441 16.18 -41.05 33.90
C LEU A 441 15.43 -39.72 34.14
N GLY A 442 14.49 -39.73 35.10
CA GLY A 442 13.74 -38.54 35.50
C GLY A 442 14.63 -37.49 36.17
N LYS A 443 15.55 -37.92 37.04
CA LYS A 443 16.52 -37.05 37.73
C LYS A 443 17.54 -36.45 36.76
N GLY A 444 18.04 -37.23 35.80
CA GLY A 444 18.94 -36.73 34.75
C GLY A 444 18.29 -35.72 33.82
N THR A 445 17.01 -35.92 33.48
CA THR A 445 16.23 -34.96 32.66
C THR A 445 16.02 -33.64 33.40
N ALA A 446 15.69 -33.72 34.69
CA ALA A 446 15.50 -32.55 35.54
C ALA A 446 16.76 -31.71 35.74
N ALA A 447 17.90 -32.37 35.97
CA ALA A 447 19.19 -31.71 36.06
C ALA A 447 19.51 -30.97 34.74
N ARG A 448 19.22 -31.58 33.58
CA ARG A 448 19.38 -30.90 32.28
C ARG A 448 18.45 -29.71 32.12
N THR A 449 17.19 -29.80 32.55
CA THR A 449 16.24 -28.66 32.53
C THR A 449 16.73 -27.48 33.38
N LEU A 450 17.40 -27.76 34.49
CA LEU A 450 18.04 -26.74 35.32
C LEU A 450 19.36 -26.20 34.73
N GLY A 451 19.85 -26.76 33.60
CA GLY A 451 21.07 -26.31 32.94
C GLY A 451 22.34 -27.02 33.40
N PHE A 452 22.25 -28.13 34.12
CA PHE A 452 23.42 -28.95 34.45
C PHE A 452 23.92 -29.67 33.20
N VAL A 453 25.21 -29.52 32.89
CA VAL A 453 25.88 -30.18 31.77
C VAL A 453 27.00 -31.04 32.32
N GLY A 454 26.93 -32.35 32.07
CA GLY A 454 28.04 -33.27 32.36
C GLY A 454 29.01 -33.30 31.18
N GLU A 455 30.24 -32.87 31.40
CA GLU A 455 31.35 -33.08 30.48
C GLU A 455 32.15 -34.30 30.94
N THR A 456 32.35 -35.25 30.02
CA THR A 456 33.23 -36.39 30.28
C THR A 456 34.63 -35.97 29.87
N ASP A 457 35.59 -35.99 30.80
CA ASP A 457 36.98 -35.70 30.48
C ASP A 457 37.49 -36.73 29.47
N THR A 458 37.90 -36.25 28.29
CA THR A 458 38.40 -37.09 27.20
C THR A 458 39.83 -37.58 27.43
N ASP A 459 40.52 -37.11 28.48
CA ASP A 459 41.94 -37.42 28.72
C ASP A 459 42.19 -38.76 29.43
N GLY A 460 41.17 -39.63 29.52
CA GLY A 460 41.35 -41.08 29.77
C GLY A 460 41.25 -41.54 31.22
N ASP A 461 41.05 -40.63 32.18
CA ASP A 461 40.93 -40.96 33.61
C ASP A 461 39.48 -41.23 34.05
N GLY A 462 38.49 -41.01 33.18
CA GLY A 462 37.07 -41.29 33.44
C GLY A 462 36.38 -40.34 34.42
N PHE A 463 37.02 -39.22 34.78
CA PHE A 463 36.43 -38.17 35.62
C PHE A 463 35.33 -37.42 34.84
N GLN A 464 34.16 -37.28 35.44
CA GLN A 464 33.09 -36.44 34.89
C GLN A 464 33.10 -35.09 35.62
N THR A 465 33.30 -34.01 34.86
CA THR A 465 33.16 -32.65 35.37
C THR A 465 31.76 -32.18 35.06
N TYR A 466 31.00 -31.79 36.09
CA TYR A 466 29.68 -31.21 35.91
C TYR A 466 29.79 -29.69 35.93
N LEU A 467 29.46 -29.06 34.81
CA LEU A 467 29.22 -27.63 34.73
C LEU A 467 27.83 -27.37 35.32
N GLN A 468 27.81 -26.60 36.41
CA GLN A 468 26.57 -26.20 37.06
C GLN A 468 26.24 -24.74 36.71
N PRO A 469 24.95 -24.42 36.59
CA PRO A 469 24.49 -23.05 36.40
C PRO A 469 24.79 -22.19 37.65
N SER A 470 25.08 -20.92 37.43
CA SER A 470 25.12 -19.92 38.49
C SER A 470 23.73 -19.70 39.12
N MET A 471 23.69 -19.12 40.32
CA MET A 471 22.41 -18.76 40.97
C MET A 471 21.54 -17.84 40.10
N GLN A 472 22.15 -16.97 39.29
CA GLN A 472 21.43 -16.07 38.39
C GLN A 472 20.85 -16.80 37.17
N GLU A 473 21.57 -17.77 36.62
CA GLU A 473 21.07 -18.64 35.54
C GLU A 473 19.93 -19.53 36.04
N LEU A 474 20.04 -20.04 37.26
CA LEU A 474 18.94 -20.75 37.93
C LEU A 474 17.73 -19.84 38.10
N ALA A 475 17.90 -18.60 38.59
CA ALA A 475 16.80 -17.64 38.72
C ALA A 475 16.09 -17.39 37.38
N THR A 476 16.86 -17.20 36.32
CA THR A 476 16.33 -17.07 34.95
C THR A 476 15.55 -18.32 34.53
N THR A 477 16.06 -19.50 34.86
CA THR A 477 15.44 -20.79 34.54
C THR A 477 14.12 -20.99 35.31
N PHE A 478 14.04 -20.59 36.57
CA PHE A 478 12.78 -20.59 37.32
C PHE A 478 11.76 -19.60 36.75
N TRP A 479 12.21 -18.41 36.34
CA TRP A 479 11.34 -17.45 35.66
C TRP A 479 10.77 -18.01 34.34
N ARG A 480 11.57 -18.76 33.58
CA ARG A 480 11.07 -19.52 32.42
C ARG A 480 10.01 -20.54 32.82
N GLY A 481 10.26 -21.31 33.88
CA GLY A 481 9.27 -22.27 34.40
C GLY A 481 7.92 -21.62 34.72
N ILE A 482 7.95 -20.50 35.44
CA ILE A 482 6.76 -19.70 35.78
C ILE A 482 6.10 -19.12 34.53
N SER A 483 6.86 -18.55 33.60
CA SER A 483 6.27 -17.97 32.39
C SER A 483 5.67 -19.01 31.45
N HIS A 484 6.11 -20.27 31.50
CA HIS A 484 5.51 -21.35 30.70
C HIS A 484 4.18 -21.87 31.24
N THR A 485 3.89 -21.74 32.54
CA THR A 485 2.61 -22.19 33.12
C THR A 485 1.43 -21.33 32.64
N VAL A 486 1.67 -20.09 32.18
CA VAL A 486 0.65 -19.28 31.49
C VAL A 486 0.21 -19.85 30.14
N GLY A 487 0.88 -20.91 29.66
CA GLY A 487 0.46 -21.76 28.56
C GLY A 487 -0.92 -22.41 28.77
N ILE A 488 -1.54 -22.31 29.94
CA ILE A 488 -2.97 -22.58 30.16
C ILE A 488 -3.88 -21.85 29.15
N GLY A 489 -3.44 -20.69 28.64
CA GLY A 489 -4.09 -19.98 27.55
C GLY A 489 -4.14 -20.76 26.21
N LEU A 490 -3.37 -21.84 26.05
CA LEU A 490 -3.40 -22.74 24.88
C LEU A 490 -4.45 -23.83 25.05
N LEU A 491 -4.55 -24.39 26.25
CA LEU A 491 -5.49 -25.46 26.58
C LEU A 491 -6.94 -24.95 26.57
N SER A 492 -7.12 -23.66 26.85
CA SER A 492 -8.42 -22.98 26.89
C SER A 492 -8.84 -22.35 25.56
N ARG A 493 -8.19 -22.67 24.43
CA ARG A 493 -8.47 -22.00 23.15
C ARG A 493 -9.76 -22.45 22.48
N SER A 494 -10.43 -21.51 21.84
CA SER A 494 -11.56 -21.74 20.95
C SER A 494 -11.49 -20.83 19.73
N ASN A 495 -11.96 -21.32 18.58
CA ASN A 495 -12.05 -20.57 17.33
C ASN A 495 -13.49 -20.13 17.00
N GLY A 496 -14.43 -20.31 17.94
CA GLY A 496 -15.86 -20.06 17.71
C GLY A 496 -16.26 -18.58 17.72
N THR A 497 -15.40 -17.68 18.20
CA THR A 497 -15.72 -16.26 18.40
C THR A 497 -15.05 -15.39 17.34
N VAL A 498 -15.86 -14.54 16.69
CA VAL A 498 -15.39 -13.55 15.72
C VAL A 498 -15.14 -12.22 16.43
N TYR A 499 -13.96 -11.64 16.25
CA TYR A 499 -13.56 -10.37 16.86
C TYR A 499 -13.41 -9.27 15.81
N PRO A 500 -13.84 -8.03 16.13
CA PRO A 500 -13.58 -6.88 15.27
C PRO A 500 -12.08 -6.54 15.30
N ALA A 501 -11.48 -6.40 14.13
CA ALA A 501 -10.07 -6.09 13.97
C ALA A 501 -9.87 -4.93 12.99
N VAL A 502 -8.70 -4.30 13.07
CA VAL A 502 -8.27 -3.26 12.13
C VAL A 502 -7.05 -3.79 11.40
N GLN A 503 -7.15 -3.86 10.09
CA GLN A 503 -6.02 -4.16 9.22
C GLN A 503 -5.42 -2.84 8.74
N ARG A 504 -4.14 -2.61 9.07
CA ARG A 504 -3.40 -1.47 8.54
C ARG A 504 -2.62 -1.91 7.31
N GLY A 505 -2.76 -1.17 6.21
CA GLY A 505 -2.02 -1.46 5.00
C GLY A 505 -1.79 -0.22 4.15
N GLN A 506 -0.98 -0.38 3.11
CA GLN A 506 -0.69 0.67 2.14
C GLN A 506 -1.36 0.33 0.81
N THR A 507 -1.97 1.33 0.17
CA THR A 507 -2.55 1.16 -1.17
C THR A 507 -2.32 2.40 -2.01
N ALA A 508 -2.21 2.21 -3.33
CA ALA A 508 -1.99 3.27 -4.30
C ALA A 508 -3.33 3.80 -4.81
N VAL A 509 -3.62 5.07 -4.55
CA VAL A 509 -4.89 5.69 -4.89
C VAL A 509 -4.70 7.03 -5.57
N TYR A 510 -5.72 7.47 -6.30
CA TYR A 510 -5.77 8.84 -6.80
C TYR A 510 -5.97 9.81 -5.64
N VAL A 511 -5.16 10.87 -5.63
CA VAL A 511 -5.29 11.97 -4.66
C VAL A 511 -5.55 13.26 -5.43
N ARG A 512 -6.51 14.07 -4.96
CA ARG A 512 -6.80 15.37 -5.58
C ARG A 512 -5.83 16.43 -5.10
N GLU A 513 -5.07 17.01 -6.02
CA GLU A 513 -4.31 18.24 -5.78
C GLU A 513 -5.16 19.47 -6.14
N ALA A 514 -5.77 20.10 -5.12
CA ALA A 514 -6.77 21.15 -5.29
C ALA A 514 -6.35 22.26 -6.27
N LYS A 515 -5.12 22.78 -6.15
CA LYS A 515 -4.61 23.86 -7.02
C LYS A 515 -4.60 23.49 -8.51
N PHE A 516 -4.19 22.26 -8.83
CA PHE A 516 -4.18 21.78 -10.22
C PHE A 516 -5.58 21.39 -10.69
N ALA A 517 -6.42 20.84 -9.81
CA ALA A 517 -7.80 20.52 -10.13
C ALA A 517 -8.60 21.79 -10.50
N ASP A 518 -8.48 22.84 -9.70
CA ASP A 518 -9.18 24.11 -9.94
C ASP A 518 -8.70 24.76 -11.25
N ALA A 519 -7.40 24.69 -11.54
CA ALA A 519 -6.84 25.14 -12.82
C ALA A 519 -7.34 24.30 -14.01
N ALA A 520 -7.43 22.98 -13.87
CA ALA A 520 -7.97 22.09 -14.90
C ALA A 520 -9.46 22.38 -15.18
N TYR A 521 -10.25 22.60 -14.12
CA TYR A 521 -11.67 22.96 -14.25
C TYR A 521 -11.86 24.33 -14.90
N ALA A 522 -11.05 25.32 -14.53
CA ALA A 522 -11.07 26.63 -15.17
C ALA A 522 -10.75 26.52 -16.68
N LEU A 523 -9.74 25.72 -17.05
CA LEU A 523 -9.39 25.51 -18.46
C LEU A 523 -10.47 24.78 -19.25
N LEU A 524 -11.10 23.75 -18.66
CA LEU A 524 -12.24 23.06 -19.27
C LEU A 524 -13.45 23.99 -19.45
N ALA A 525 -13.73 24.86 -18.46
CA ALA A 525 -14.80 25.84 -18.56
C ALA A 525 -14.53 26.87 -19.66
N VAL A 526 -13.29 27.40 -19.73
CA VAL A 526 -12.88 28.33 -20.79
C VAL A 526 -12.95 27.65 -22.17
N TRP A 527 -12.44 26.42 -22.28
CA TRP A 527 -12.52 25.63 -23.52
C TRP A 527 -13.98 25.46 -23.96
N LEU A 528 -14.86 25.02 -23.06
CA LEU A 528 -16.27 24.80 -23.38
C LEU A 528 -16.98 26.10 -23.79
N LEU A 529 -16.76 27.20 -23.06
CA LEU A 529 -17.36 28.51 -23.37
C LEU A 529 -16.91 29.04 -24.73
N LEU A 530 -15.61 28.98 -25.02
CA LEU A 530 -15.06 29.41 -26.31
C LEU A 530 -15.60 28.54 -27.44
N LEU A 531 -15.64 27.22 -27.24
CA LEU A 531 -16.09 26.29 -28.25
C LEU A 531 -17.58 26.47 -28.56
N VAL A 532 -18.43 26.65 -27.55
CA VAL A 532 -19.85 26.98 -27.72
C VAL A 532 -20.02 28.33 -28.41
N ALA A 533 -19.28 29.36 -28.00
CA ALA A 533 -19.39 30.69 -28.60
C ALA A 533 -18.97 30.72 -30.08
N ILE A 534 -17.88 30.04 -30.44
CA ILE A 534 -17.42 29.90 -31.83
C ILE A 534 -18.43 29.09 -32.64
N THR A 535 -18.91 27.97 -32.10
CA THR A 535 -19.90 27.12 -32.77
C THR A 535 -21.21 27.88 -33.01
N ALA A 536 -21.77 28.54 -32.00
CA ALA A 536 -23.03 29.28 -32.12
C ALA A 536 -22.94 30.44 -33.14
N ARG A 537 -21.79 31.11 -33.24
CA ARG A 537 -21.58 32.23 -34.18
C ARG A 537 -21.35 31.78 -35.61
N SER A 538 -20.67 30.65 -35.79
CA SER A 538 -20.12 30.27 -37.09
C SER A 538 -20.78 29.04 -37.71
N PHE A 539 -21.54 28.22 -36.96
CA PHE A 539 -22.19 27.01 -37.49
C PHE A 539 -23.28 27.33 -38.52
N ARG A 540 -23.05 26.97 -39.78
CA ARG A 540 -23.89 27.25 -40.95
C ARG A 540 -23.79 26.09 -41.96
N PRO A 541 -24.66 26.03 -43.00
CA PRO A 541 -24.49 25.09 -44.10
C PRO A 541 -23.11 25.24 -44.78
N THR A 542 -22.46 24.15 -45.14
CA THR A 542 -21.14 24.14 -45.80
C THR A 542 -21.11 23.16 -46.97
N PHE A 543 -19.94 22.98 -47.58
CA PHE A 543 -19.70 22.02 -48.67
C PHE A 543 -19.36 20.60 -48.19
N ALA A 544 -18.82 20.43 -46.98
CA ALA A 544 -18.37 19.11 -46.49
C ALA A 544 -18.44 18.95 -44.95
N ASP A 545 -18.46 17.68 -44.50
CA ASP A 545 -18.46 17.25 -43.09
C ASP A 545 -17.15 17.54 -42.34
N SER A 546 -16.04 17.62 -43.05
CA SER A 546 -14.73 18.01 -42.53
C SER A 546 -14.04 18.93 -43.54
N PHE A 547 -13.16 19.81 -43.07
CA PHE A 547 -12.27 20.58 -43.94
C PHE A 547 -10.86 20.07 -43.74
N ASP A 548 -10.21 19.81 -44.87
CA ASP A 548 -8.84 19.35 -44.98
C ASP A 548 -8.22 20.07 -46.19
N GLY A 549 -6.89 20.10 -46.28
CA GLY A 549 -6.18 20.81 -47.35
C GLY A 549 -6.62 20.41 -48.76
N TYR A 550 -7.03 19.15 -48.94
CA TYR A 550 -7.62 18.65 -50.18
C TYR A 550 -8.95 19.33 -50.56
N LEU A 551 -9.84 19.54 -49.61
CA LEU A 551 -11.13 20.20 -49.84
C LEU A 551 -10.95 21.71 -50.08
N THR A 552 -9.95 22.32 -49.44
CA THR A 552 -9.55 23.70 -49.74
C THR A 552 -9.02 23.78 -51.17
N ALA A 553 -8.11 22.89 -51.57
CA ALA A 553 -7.58 22.84 -52.93
C ALA A 553 -8.68 22.59 -53.97
N LYS A 554 -9.64 21.72 -53.65
CA LYS A 554 -10.82 21.45 -54.48
C LYS A 554 -11.74 22.66 -54.60
N LEU A 555 -11.96 23.42 -53.51
CA LEU A 555 -12.72 24.68 -53.53
C LEU A 555 -12.05 25.69 -54.48
N VAL A 556 -10.72 25.79 -54.44
CA VAL A 556 -9.95 26.65 -55.36
C VAL A 556 -10.08 26.17 -56.80
N GLN A 557 -10.05 24.85 -57.02
CA GLN A 557 -10.14 24.26 -58.35
C GLN A 557 -11.54 24.38 -58.98
N GLU A 558 -12.60 24.14 -58.21
CA GLU A 558 -13.98 24.14 -58.72
C GLU A 558 -14.57 25.54 -58.87
N LYS A 559 -14.03 26.53 -58.16
CA LYS A 559 -14.46 27.93 -58.21
C LYS A 559 -13.25 28.87 -58.25
N PRO A 560 -12.42 28.84 -59.32
CA PRO A 560 -11.23 29.68 -59.44
C PRO A 560 -11.56 31.18 -59.36
N GLY A 561 -12.75 31.59 -59.82
CA GLY A 561 -13.26 32.95 -59.70
C GLY A 561 -13.37 33.49 -58.28
N LEU A 562 -13.41 32.63 -57.24
CA LEU A 562 -13.36 33.07 -55.84
C LEU A 562 -11.96 33.56 -55.43
N MET A 563 -10.91 33.19 -56.18
CA MET A 563 -9.53 33.61 -55.96
C MET A 563 -8.99 34.52 -57.08
N ASP A 564 -9.61 34.51 -58.26
CA ASP A 564 -9.22 35.37 -59.37
C ASP A 564 -9.26 36.85 -58.95
N ASN A 565 -8.12 37.53 -59.06
CA ASN A 565 -7.88 38.93 -58.68
C ASN A 565 -7.88 39.27 -57.16
N TRP A 566 -8.01 38.29 -56.25
CA TRP A 566 -8.09 38.54 -54.80
C TRP A 566 -7.09 37.71 -53.98
N SER A 567 -5.81 38.07 -54.04
CA SER A 567 -4.80 37.63 -53.06
C SER A 567 -4.74 38.61 -51.89
N GLY A 568 -5.58 38.44 -50.86
CA GLY A 568 -5.61 39.38 -49.74
C GLY A 568 -6.77 39.20 -48.77
N ASP A 569 -7.34 40.33 -48.32
CA ASP A 569 -8.41 40.38 -47.33
C ASP A 569 -9.71 39.76 -47.88
N LEU A 570 -10.18 38.70 -47.22
CA LEU A 570 -11.44 38.00 -47.53
C LEU A 570 -12.64 38.93 -47.39
N ALA A 571 -12.57 39.95 -46.54
CA ALA A 571 -13.62 40.93 -46.40
C ALA A 571 -13.80 41.77 -47.67
N ALA A 572 -12.77 41.93 -48.51
CA ALA A 572 -12.85 42.71 -49.73
C ALA A 572 -13.40 41.92 -50.92
N ASN A 573 -13.45 40.58 -50.82
CA ASN A 573 -13.97 39.70 -51.86
C ASN A 573 -15.51 39.69 -51.84
N GLY A 574 -16.11 40.42 -52.77
CA GLY A 574 -17.57 40.50 -52.93
C GLY A 574 -18.23 39.19 -53.36
N ASP A 575 -17.51 38.34 -54.10
CA ASP A 575 -18.01 37.08 -54.65
C ASP A 575 -18.11 35.98 -53.59
N LEU A 576 -17.26 36.03 -52.56
CA LEU A 576 -17.36 35.18 -51.36
C LEU A 576 -18.60 35.49 -50.49
N ARG A 577 -19.12 36.73 -50.56
CA ARG A 577 -20.27 37.17 -49.78
C ARG A 577 -21.60 36.96 -50.50
N GLN A 578 -21.57 36.72 -51.80
CA GLN A 578 -22.73 36.20 -52.52
C GLN A 578 -23.00 34.79 -51.96
N ARG A 579 -24.27 34.42 -51.79
CA ARG A 579 -24.59 33.01 -51.47
C ARG A 579 -23.93 32.19 -52.57
N PHE A 580 -23.21 31.12 -52.22
CA PHE A 580 -22.74 30.18 -53.24
C PHE A 580 -23.98 29.68 -53.98
N GLY A 581 -24.22 30.25 -55.15
CA GLY A 581 -25.48 30.12 -55.84
C GLY A 581 -25.73 28.67 -56.20
N GLY A 582 -27.00 28.28 -56.18
CA GLY A 582 -27.40 27.03 -56.79
C GLY A 582 -27.21 27.16 -58.29
N VAL A 583 -26.52 26.20 -58.92
CA VAL A 583 -26.59 26.06 -60.37
C VAL A 583 -27.85 25.26 -60.66
N GLU A 584 -28.92 25.94 -61.08
CA GLU A 584 -30.07 25.26 -61.67
C GLU A 584 -29.90 25.25 -63.18
N ARG A 585 -30.35 24.15 -63.81
CA ARG A 585 -30.58 24.16 -65.25
C ARG A 585 -31.91 24.85 -65.49
N ASP A 586 -31.91 25.90 -66.30
CA ASP A 586 -33.17 26.46 -66.78
C ASP A 586 -33.95 25.40 -67.59
N ALA A 587 -35.21 25.69 -67.91
CA ALA A 587 -36.05 24.81 -68.73
C ALA A 587 -35.47 24.50 -70.13
N GLN A 588 -34.38 25.17 -70.54
CA GLN A 588 -33.64 24.94 -71.77
C GLN A 588 -32.28 24.25 -71.56
N GLY A 589 -32.00 23.77 -70.33
CA GLY A 589 -30.78 23.04 -70.01
C GLY A 589 -29.53 23.91 -69.81
N ARG A 590 -29.66 25.24 -69.77
CA ARG A 590 -28.54 26.16 -69.54
C ARG A 590 -28.25 26.28 -68.05
N ILE A 591 -26.97 26.29 -67.71
CA ILE A 591 -26.46 26.52 -66.36
C ILE A 591 -26.74 27.99 -66.01
N VAL A 592 -27.66 28.24 -65.08
CA VAL A 592 -27.94 29.57 -64.54
C VAL A 592 -27.50 29.59 -63.07
N VAL A 593 -26.75 30.63 -62.70
CA VAL A 593 -26.36 30.89 -61.29
C VAL A 593 -27.52 31.60 -60.62
N VAL A 594 -28.08 31.01 -59.55
CA VAL A 594 -29.14 31.61 -58.72
C VAL A 594 -28.60 32.08 -57.38
#